data_AF-Q2I6Y2-F1
#
_entry.id   AF-Q2I6Y2-F1
#
_cell.length_a   1.000
_cell.length_b   1.000
_cell.length_c   1.000
_cell.angle_alpha   90.00
_cell.angle_beta   90.00
_cell.angle_gamma   90.00
#
_symmetry.space_group_name_H-M   'P 1'
#
loop_
_entity.id
_entity.type
_entity.pdbx_description
1 polymer ?
#
loop_
_entity_poly.entity_id
_entity_poly.type
_entity_poly.pdbx_seq_one_letter_code
_entity_poly.pdbx_strand_id
1 'polypeptide(L)'
;LQQLRSLGQPPRPVTSTACVPRRSKEVPLCPMEQPGETQDAAALPGPTRWPLLGSLLEILWKGGLKKQHDTLAEYHRKYGKIFRMKLGSFDSVHLGSPCLLEALYRTESAHPQRLEIKPWKAYRDYR
;
A
#
# COMPACT_ATOMS: atom_id res chain seq x y z
N LEU A 1 19.77 -7.06 -45.41
CA LEU A 1 18.38 -7.23 -45.90
C LEU A 1 17.86 -8.56 -45.39
N GLN A 2 16.71 -8.55 -44.72
CA GLN A 2 15.93 -9.72 -44.23
C GLN A 2 16.50 -10.45 -43.00
N GLN A 3 15.81 -10.74 -41.90
CA GLN A 3 14.44 -10.43 -41.45
C GLN A 3 14.47 -10.37 -39.91
N LEU A 4 13.89 -9.32 -39.31
CA LEU A 4 13.35 -9.37 -37.94
C LEU A 4 11.90 -8.90 -38.04
N ARG A 5 11.07 -9.75 -38.64
CA ARG A 5 9.63 -9.54 -38.73
C ARG A 5 9.03 -9.84 -37.36
N SER A 6 8.68 -8.78 -36.66
CA SER A 6 7.45 -8.64 -35.86
C SER A 6 6.90 -9.92 -35.21
N LEU A 7 7.34 -10.23 -34.00
CA LEU A 7 6.53 -11.02 -33.07
C LEU A 7 5.48 -10.11 -32.42
N GLY A 8 4.56 -9.59 -33.24
CA GLY A 8 3.33 -9.01 -32.73
C GLY A 8 2.48 -10.14 -32.16
N GLN A 9 2.34 -10.19 -30.84
CA GLN A 9 1.35 -11.08 -30.24
C GLN A 9 -0.03 -10.70 -30.79
N PRO A 10 -0.85 -11.67 -31.24
CA PRO A 10 -2.21 -11.36 -31.65
C PRO A 10 -2.96 -10.76 -30.46
N PRO A 11 -3.81 -9.75 -30.68
CA PRO A 11 -4.65 -9.21 -29.61
C PRO A 11 -5.49 -10.35 -29.04
N ARG A 12 -5.39 -10.56 -27.73
CA ARG A 12 -6.20 -11.55 -27.03
C ARG A 12 -7.68 -11.21 -27.26
N PRO A 13 -8.54 -12.17 -27.61
CA PRO A 13 -9.98 -11.92 -27.67
C PRO A 13 -10.43 -11.45 -26.29
N VAL A 14 -10.91 -10.20 -26.20
CA VAL A 14 -11.59 -9.73 -25.00
C VAL A 14 -13.01 -10.26 -25.09
N THR A 15 -13.24 -11.46 -24.55
CA THR A 15 -14.58 -11.95 -24.31
C THR A 15 -15.20 -11.05 -23.24
N SER A 16 -15.95 -10.04 -23.69
CA SER A 16 -16.77 -9.20 -22.82
C SER A 16 -17.98 -10.02 -22.38
N THR A 17 -17.76 -10.94 -21.44
CA THR A 17 -18.86 -11.54 -20.70
C THR A 17 -19.50 -10.41 -19.90
N ALA A 18 -20.76 -10.08 -20.20
CA ALA A 18 -21.52 -9.12 -19.42
C ALA A 18 -21.45 -9.54 -17.94
N CYS A 19 -20.77 -8.75 -17.12
CA CYS A 19 -20.73 -8.97 -15.70
C CYS A 19 -22.16 -8.81 -15.17
N VAL A 20 -22.79 -9.91 -14.77
CA VAL A 20 -23.97 -9.86 -13.91
C VAL A 20 -23.60 -8.98 -12.70
N PRO A 21 -24.37 -7.93 -12.37
CA PRO A 21 -24.10 -7.14 -11.20
C PRO A 21 -24.14 -8.06 -9.99
N ARG A 22 -22.97 -8.35 -9.40
CA ARG A 22 -22.93 -9.02 -8.11
C ARG A 22 -23.68 -8.12 -7.15
N ARG A 23 -24.74 -8.65 -6.53
CA ARG A 23 -25.48 -7.99 -5.44
C ARG A 23 -24.43 -7.46 -4.47
N SER A 24 -24.31 -6.15 -4.38
CA SER A 24 -23.36 -5.49 -3.50
C SER A 24 -23.66 -5.96 -2.09
N LYS A 25 -22.75 -6.76 -1.51
CA LYS A 25 -22.82 -7.07 -0.09
C LYS A 25 -22.78 -5.73 0.64
N GLU A 26 -23.75 -5.48 1.50
CA GLU A 26 -23.76 -4.31 2.37
C GLU A 26 -22.43 -4.28 3.11
N VAL A 27 -21.62 -3.25 2.81
CA VAL A 27 -20.36 -3.03 3.51
C VAL A 27 -20.75 -2.50 4.89
N PRO A 28 -20.33 -3.14 5.99
CA PRO A 28 -20.59 -2.61 7.31
C PRO A 28 -20.08 -1.17 7.36
N LEU A 29 -20.98 -0.22 7.64
CA LEU A 29 -20.57 1.17 7.82
C LEU A 29 -19.60 1.22 8.98
N CYS A 30 -18.45 1.83 8.75
CA CYS A 30 -17.56 2.14 9.84
C CYS A 30 -18.25 3.09 10.80
N PRO A 31 -18.22 2.81 12.12
CA PRO A 31 -18.73 3.75 13.11
C PRO A 31 -18.08 5.11 12.86
N MET A 32 -18.88 6.18 12.80
CA MET A 32 -18.31 7.52 12.89
C MET A 32 -17.59 7.61 14.23
N GLU A 33 -16.27 7.55 14.21
CA GLU A 33 -15.49 7.89 15.40
C GLU A 33 -15.68 9.39 15.62
N GLN A 34 -16.12 9.76 16.83
CA GLN A 34 -16.23 11.17 17.18
C GLN A 34 -14.85 11.83 17.04
N PRO A 35 -14.78 13.13 16.69
CA PRO A 35 -13.51 13.85 16.66
C PRO A 35 -12.85 13.78 18.04
N GLY A 36 -11.94 12.82 18.20
CA GLY A 36 -11.05 12.74 19.34
C GLY A 36 -10.02 13.87 19.27
N GLU A 37 -9.36 14.12 20.40
CA GLU A 37 -8.25 15.06 20.45
C GLU A 37 -7.17 14.67 19.43
N THR A 38 -6.68 15.66 18.66
CA THR A 38 -5.68 15.40 17.61
C THR A 38 -4.36 14.98 18.24
N GLN A 39 -3.98 13.73 18.04
CA GLN A 39 -2.69 13.20 18.50
C GLN A 39 -1.60 13.43 17.47
N ASP A 40 -0.41 13.81 17.94
CA ASP A 40 0.76 13.98 17.09
C ASP A 40 1.22 12.64 16.49
N ALA A 41 1.73 12.66 15.26
CA ALA A 41 2.22 11.47 14.58
C ALA A 41 3.41 10.79 15.29
N ALA A 42 4.11 11.47 16.21
CA ALA A 42 5.15 10.88 17.06
C ALA A 42 4.61 9.99 18.18
N ALA A 43 3.34 10.15 18.56
CA ALA A 43 2.66 9.30 19.55
C ALA A 43 2.22 7.95 18.99
N LEU A 44 2.25 7.77 17.66
CA LEU A 44 1.86 6.52 17.02
C LEU A 44 2.78 5.36 17.47
N PRO A 45 2.21 4.18 17.78
CA PRO A 45 2.99 3.01 18.10
C PRO A 45 3.81 2.56 16.89
N GLY A 46 4.89 1.81 17.13
CA GLY A 46 5.71 1.32 16.03
C GLY A 46 6.97 0.59 16.46
N PRO A 47 7.64 -0.07 15.51
CA PRO A 47 8.94 -0.72 15.74
C PRO A 47 10.02 0.28 16.13
N THR A 48 11.04 -0.21 16.85
CA THR A 48 12.15 0.62 17.31
C THR A 48 12.82 1.33 16.13
N ARG A 49 12.88 2.65 16.23
CA ARG A 49 13.49 3.53 15.23
C ARG A 49 14.97 3.72 15.58
N TRP A 50 15.80 2.72 15.29
CA TRP A 50 17.24 2.85 15.51
C TRP A 50 17.80 4.07 14.77
N PRO A 51 18.72 4.85 15.38
CA PRO A 51 19.08 6.19 14.94
C PRO A 51 19.60 6.30 13.50
N LEU A 52 20.10 5.21 12.90
CA LEU A 52 20.61 5.18 11.52
C LEU A 52 19.91 4.17 10.60
N LEU A 53 19.49 3.01 11.13
CA LEU A 53 18.90 1.94 10.33
C LEU A 53 17.36 1.93 10.40
N GLY A 54 16.76 2.63 11.36
CA GLY A 54 15.33 2.49 11.65
C GLY A 54 14.96 1.04 11.90
N SER A 55 13.91 0.57 11.24
CA SER A 55 13.42 -0.82 11.24
C SER A 55 13.96 -1.64 10.06
N LEU A 56 14.86 -1.08 9.24
CA LEU A 56 15.42 -1.75 8.05
C LEU A 56 16.20 -3.00 8.41
N LEU A 57 16.92 -2.97 9.54
CA LEU A 57 17.72 -4.11 9.99
C LEU A 57 16.85 -5.33 10.35
N GLU A 58 15.71 -5.11 11.02
CA GLU A 58 14.74 -6.18 11.29
C GLU A 58 14.17 -6.76 10.00
N ILE A 59 13.79 -5.91 9.04
CA ILE A 59 13.25 -6.35 7.74
C ILE A 59 14.30 -7.13 6.94
N LEU A 60 15.56 -6.70 6.97
CA LEU A 60 16.64 -7.39 6.28
C LEU A 60 16.87 -8.79 6.88
N TRP A 61 16.84 -8.92 8.21
CA TRP A 61 16.93 -10.21 8.88
C TRP A 61 15.72 -11.12 8.65
N LYS A 62 14.52 -10.56 8.51
CA LYS A 62 13.27 -11.31 8.25
C LYS A 62 13.08 -11.77 6.79
N GLY A 63 14.12 -11.68 5.96
CA GLY A 63 14.09 -12.14 4.57
C GLY A 63 14.06 -11.02 3.52
N GLY A 64 14.32 -9.78 3.94
CA GLY A 64 14.47 -8.62 3.08
C GLY A 64 13.17 -8.15 2.42
N LEU A 65 13.31 -7.31 1.38
CA LEU A 65 12.16 -6.69 0.69
C LEU A 65 11.19 -7.69 0.05
N LYS A 66 11.67 -8.91 -0.26
CA LYS A 66 10.82 -9.98 -0.80
C LYS A 66 9.72 -10.43 0.17
N LYS A 67 10.00 -10.41 1.47
CA LYS A 67 9.07 -10.79 2.56
C LYS A 67 8.60 -9.59 3.38
N GLN A 68 8.73 -8.38 2.83
CA GLN A 68 8.32 -7.16 3.54
C GLN A 68 6.83 -7.19 3.90
N HIS A 69 5.97 -7.69 3.02
CA HIS A 69 4.53 -7.79 3.26
C HIS A 69 4.18 -8.65 4.48
N ASP A 70 4.90 -9.77 4.69
CA ASP A 70 4.73 -10.61 5.88
C ASP A 70 5.08 -9.84 7.15
N THR A 71 6.20 -9.10 7.12
CA THR A 71 6.63 -8.27 8.26
C THR A 71 5.61 -7.16 8.56
N LEU A 72 5.04 -6.53 7.53
CA LEU A 72 4.00 -5.52 7.70
C LEU A 72 2.72 -6.12 8.30
N ALA A 73 2.35 -7.34 7.90
CA ALA A 73 1.21 -8.04 8.49
C ALA A 73 1.46 -8.35 9.98
N GLU A 74 2.67 -8.79 10.35
CA GLU A 74 3.06 -8.98 11.76
C GLU A 74 3.02 -7.68 12.56
N TYR A 75 3.47 -6.57 11.97
CA TYR A 75 3.42 -5.26 12.62
C TYR A 75 1.99 -4.76 12.83
N HIS A 76 1.07 -4.99 11.89
CA HIS A 76 -0.35 -4.71 12.13
C HIS A 76 -0.94 -5.57 13.25
N ARG A 77 -0.51 -6.84 13.38
CA ARG A 77 -0.92 -7.69 14.51
C ARG A 77 -0.34 -7.19 15.84
N LYS A 78 0.85 -6.59 15.84
CA LYS A 78 1.57 -6.15 17.05
C LYS A 78 1.21 -4.75 17.52
N TYR A 79 1.18 -3.77 16.60
CA TYR A 79 0.98 -2.34 16.90
C TYR A 79 -0.46 -1.88 16.61
N GLY A 80 -1.25 -2.71 15.92
CA GLY A 80 -2.66 -2.48 15.70
C GLY A 80 -3.02 -1.86 14.34
N LYS A 81 -4.16 -1.18 14.32
CA LYS A 81 -4.81 -0.65 13.11
C LYS A 81 -4.01 0.44 12.41
N ILE A 82 -3.20 1.19 13.16
CA ILE A 82 -2.34 2.26 12.68
C ILE A 82 -1.00 2.18 13.41
N PHE A 83 0.10 2.30 12.67
CA PHE A 83 1.43 2.36 13.26
C PHE A 83 2.38 3.19 12.39
N ARG A 84 3.45 3.69 12.99
CA ARG A 84 4.50 4.43 12.30
C ARG A 84 5.79 3.61 12.25
N MET A 85 6.47 3.58 11.12
CA MET A 85 7.77 2.94 11.00
C MET A 85 8.71 3.72 10.08
N LYS A 86 10.01 3.56 10.33
CA LYS A 86 11.08 4.21 9.56
C LYS A 86 11.94 3.17 8.87
N LEU A 87 12.01 3.19 7.55
CA LEU A 87 12.83 2.33 6.71
C LEU A 87 14.00 3.13 6.13
N GLY A 88 15.15 3.12 6.81
CA GLY A 88 16.27 3.99 6.46
C GLY A 88 15.88 5.47 6.59
N SER A 89 15.89 6.23 5.50
CA SER A 89 15.42 7.62 5.45
C SER A 89 13.91 7.77 5.22
N PHE A 90 13.21 6.67 4.91
CA PHE A 90 11.78 6.71 4.61
C PHE A 90 10.94 6.57 5.88
N ASP A 91 10.21 7.60 6.27
CA ASP A 91 9.28 7.60 7.41
C ASP A 91 7.84 7.41 6.89
N SER A 92 7.09 6.49 7.48
CA SER A 92 5.79 6.08 6.95
C SER A 92 4.81 5.69 8.04
N VAL A 93 3.54 6.03 7.83
CA VAL A 93 2.40 5.59 8.64
C VAL A 93 1.63 4.54 7.84
N HIS A 94 1.32 3.42 8.48
CA HIS A 94 0.67 2.27 7.86
C HIS A 94 -0.75 2.15 8.41
N LEU A 95 -1.72 2.08 7.51
CA LEU A 95 -3.13 1.92 7.82
C LEU A 95 -3.58 0.50 7.49
N GLY A 96 -4.06 -0.22 8.51
CA GLY A 96 -4.45 -1.62 8.42
C GLY A 96 -5.89 -1.90 8.81
N SER A 97 -6.78 -0.89 8.75
CA SER A 97 -8.20 -1.10 9.04
C SER A 97 -9.11 -0.51 7.94
N PRO A 98 -10.24 -1.19 7.63
CA PRO A 98 -11.21 -0.68 6.65
C PRO A 98 -11.73 0.71 6.99
N CYS A 99 -11.92 1.02 8.27
CA CYS A 99 -12.47 2.29 8.71
C CYS A 99 -11.50 3.47 8.58
N LEU A 100 -10.21 3.23 8.84
CA LEU A 100 -9.19 4.24 8.56
C LEU A 100 -9.04 4.50 7.06
N LEU A 101 -9.16 3.45 6.24
CA LEU A 101 -9.14 3.59 4.78
C LEU A 101 -10.37 4.33 4.27
N GLU A 102 -11.57 4.03 4.77
CA GLU A 102 -12.77 4.78 4.43
C GLU A 102 -12.60 6.26 4.79
N ALA A 103 -12.17 6.56 6.02
CA ALA A 103 -11.94 7.95 6.44
C ALA A 103 -10.92 8.67 5.54
N LEU A 104 -9.83 7.98 5.15
CA LEU A 104 -8.84 8.52 4.22
C LEU A 104 -9.45 8.81 2.85
N TYR A 105 -10.18 7.86 2.26
CA TYR A 105 -10.79 8.03 0.93
C TYR A 105 -11.90 9.08 0.91
N ARG A 106 -12.61 9.30 2.03
CA ARG A 106 -13.61 10.37 2.14
C ARG A 106 -12.98 11.77 2.19
N THR A 107 -11.73 11.86 2.63
CA THR A 107 -11.02 13.13 2.87
C THR A 107 -9.85 13.37 1.92
N GLU A 108 -9.62 12.47 0.97
CA GLU A 108 -8.51 12.58 0.03
C GLU A 108 -8.68 13.78 -0.91
N SER A 109 -7.54 14.33 -1.37
CA SER A 109 -7.53 15.41 -2.35
C SER A 109 -8.06 14.94 -3.71
N ALA A 110 -8.58 15.87 -4.52
CA ALA A 110 -8.97 15.59 -5.91
C ALA A 110 -7.86 14.98 -6.80
N HIS A 111 -6.59 15.15 -6.41
CA HIS A 111 -5.41 14.65 -7.13
C HIS A 111 -4.51 13.82 -6.20
N PRO A 112 -4.87 12.55 -5.89
CA PRO A 112 -4.11 11.74 -4.94
C PRO A 112 -2.69 11.47 -5.46
N GLN A 113 -1.69 11.73 -4.61
CA GLN A 113 -0.29 11.57 -4.94
C GLN A 113 0.27 10.25 -4.40
N ARG A 114 0.93 9.47 -5.26
CA ARG A 114 1.63 8.23 -4.89
C ARG A 114 3.12 8.48 -4.75
N LEU A 115 3.79 7.69 -3.91
CA LEU A 115 5.24 7.58 -3.90
C LEU A 115 5.76 7.12 -5.28
N GLU A 116 6.77 7.83 -5.80
CA GLU A 116 7.42 7.45 -7.03
C GLU A 116 8.37 6.28 -6.83
N ILE A 117 8.00 5.13 -7.39
CA ILE A 117 8.86 3.95 -7.41
C ILE A 117 9.38 3.78 -8.84
N LYS A 118 10.66 4.14 -9.04
CA LYS A 118 11.30 4.20 -10.37
C LYS A 118 11.08 2.95 -11.23
N PRO A 119 11.25 1.72 -10.70
CA PRO A 119 10.97 0.51 -11.50
C PRO A 119 9.52 0.40 -11.99
N TRP A 120 8.55 0.83 -11.17
CA TRP A 120 7.13 0.78 -11.53
C TRP A 120 6.77 1.84 -12.57
N LYS A 121 7.34 3.04 -12.45
CA LYS A 121 7.20 4.09 -13.46
C LYS A 121 7.78 3.61 -14.80
N ALA A 122 9.02 3.12 -14.80
CA ALA A 122 9.67 2.62 -16.00
C ALA A 122 8.89 1.49 -16.70
N TYR A 123 8.32 0.55 -15.93
CA TYR A 123 7.48 -0.52 -16.49
C TYR A 123 6.19 0.01 -17.12
N ARG A 124 5.53 0.99 -16.48
CA ARG A 124 4.30 1.59 -16.99
C ARG A 124 4.56 2.39 -18.26
N ASP A 125 5.64 3.16 -18.30
CA ASP A 125 5.97 4.03 -19.43
C ASP A 125 6.45 3.22 -20.66
N TYR A 126 6.88 1.97 -20.46
CA TYR A 126 7.23 1.04 -21.55
C TYR A 126 6.00 0.43 -22.25
N ARG A 127 4.83 0.40 -21.62
CA ARG A 127 3.62 -0.28 -22.11
C ARG A 127 2.65 0.69 -22.76
#